data_AF-A0A174IIC4-F1
#
_entry.id   AF-A0A174IIC4-F1
#
_cell.length_a   1.000
_cell.length_b   1.000
_cell.length_c   1.000
_cell.angle_alpha   90.00
_cell.angle_beta   90.00
_cell.angle_gamma   90.00
#
_symmetry.space_group_name_H-M   'P 1'
#
loop_
_entity.id
_entity.type
_entity.pdbx_description
1 polymer ?
#
loop_
_entity_poly.entity_id
_entity_poly.type
_entity_poly.pdbx_seq_one_letter_code
_entity_poly.pdbx_strand_id
1 'polypeptide(L)'
;MELAITECIREDILAGFLRKNRAEAKSVSIYEYDEEKHMRQVKEEGFQEGHLRGIQEGIQILINFCRKMGFSKDDSKAKVAEEFGLELAEVEKYMEKYWK
;
A
#
# COMPACT_ATOMS: atom_id res chain seq x y z
N MET A 1 28.74 -27.88 -11.06
CA MET A 1 28.37 -27.42 -9.70
C MET A 1 27.36 -28.37 -9.06
N GLU A 2 26.31 -28.81 -9.80
CA GLU A 2 25.35 -29.80 -9.28
C GLU A 2 25.96 -31.15 -8.88
N LEU A 3 26.98 -31.68 -9.59
CA LEU A 3 27.60 -32.98 -9.27
C LEU A 3 28.11 -33.07 -7.82
N ALA A 4 28.78 -32.03 -7.33
CA ALA A 4 29.30 -32.00 -5.96
C ALA A 4 28.19 -31.93 -4.91
N ILE A 5 27.09 -31.22 -5.23
CA ILE A 5 25.92 -31.14 -4.36
C ILE A 5 25.24 -32.53 -4.29
N THR A 6 25.06 -33.17 -5.44
CA THR A 6 24.48 -34.52 -5.54
C THR A 6 25.30 -35.56 -4.79
N GLU A 7 26.63 -35.52 -4.90
CA GLU A 7 27.52 -36.44 -4.19
C GLU A 7 27.48 -36.22 -2.68
N CYS A 8 27.54 -34.97 -2.21
CA CYS A 8 27.41 -34.63 -0.80
C CYS A 8 26.05 -35.00 -0.19
N ILE A 9 24.97 -34.96 -0.99
CA ILE A 9 23.64 -35.46 -0.57
C ILE A 9 23.66 -36.98 -0.49
N ARG A 10 24.16 -37.66 -1.54
CA ARG A 10 24.21 -39.13 -1.60
C ARG A 10 25.05 -39.73 -0.48
N GLU A 11 26.12 -39.05 -0.09
CA GLU A 11 27.05 -39.49 0.95
C GLU A 11 26.68 -38.97 2.36
N ASP A 12 25.49 -38.38 2.53
CA ASP A 12 24.97 -37.89 3.81
C ASP A 12 25.83 -36.79 4.48
N ILE A 13 26.82 -36.25 3.75
CA ILE A 13 27.72 -35.19 4.20
C ILE A 13 26.90 -33.93 4.53
N LEU A 14 25.93 -33.59 3.68
CA LEU A 14 25.06 -32.43 3.88
C LEU A 14 24.16 -32.60 5.11
N ALA A 15 23.66 -33.81 5.36
CA ALA A 15 22.84 -34.11 6.53
C ALA A 15 23.67 -34.02 7.83
N GLY A 16 24.92 -34.48 7.82
CA GLY A 16 25.86 -34.31 8.92
C GLY A 16 26.14 -32.82 9.24
N PHE A 17 26.33 -32.01 8.20
CA PHE A 17 26.54 -30.57 8.33
C PHE A 17 25.32 -29.84 8.94
N LEU A 18 24.11 -30.11 8.42
CA LEU A 18 22.87 -29.50 8.91
C LEU A 18 22.52 -29.90 10.35
N ARG A 19 22.83 -31.13 10.76
CA ARG A 19 22.65 -31.59 12.15
C ARG A 19 23.56 -30.84 13.12
N LYS A 20 24.82 -30.58 12.75
CA LYS A 20 25.78 -29.82 13.56
C LYS A 20 25.43 -28.34 13.65
N ASN A 21 24.95 -27.76 12.55
CA ASN A 21 24.64 -26.33 12.45
C ASN A 21 23.12 -26.05 12.50
N ARG A 22 22.34 -26.88 13.20
CA ARG A 22 20.87 -26.87 13.16
C ARG A 22 20.23 -25.51 13.47
N ALA A 23 20.79 -24.76 14.42
CA ALA A 23 20.26 -23.45 14.81
C ALA A 23 20.44 -22.41 13.70
N GLU A 24 21.62 -22.39 13.08
CA GLU A 24 21.96 -21.52 11.96
C GLU A 24 21.21 -21.93 10.70
N ALA A 25 21.23 -23.22 10.37
CA ALA A 25 20.45 -23.78 9.26
C ALA A 25 18.96 -23.45 9.39
N LYS A 26 18.38 -23.56 10.59
CA LYS A 26 17.01 -23.13 10.85
C LYS A 26 16.85 -21.63 10.67
N SER A 27 17.78 -20.81 11.16
CA SER A 27 17.77 -19.34 11.03
C SER A 27 17.81 -18.88 9.58
N VAL A 28 18.60 -19.53 8.72
CA VAL A 28 18.71 -19.17 7.30
C VAL A 28 17.65 -19.86 6.44
N SER A 29 17.04 -20.97 6.89
CA SER A 29 15.99 -21.70 6.16
C SER A 29 14.54 -21.27 6.47
N ILE A 30 14.31 -20.34 7.40
CA ILE A 30 12.94 -19.94 7.84
C ILE A 30 12.41 -18.66 7.20
N TYR A 31 13.14 -18.05 6.28
CA TYR A 31 12.61 -16.94 5.49
C TYR A 31 12.74 -17.26 4.00
N GLU A 32 11.89 -18.17 3.53
CA GLU A 32 11.38 -18.04 2.16
C GLU A 32 10.68 -16.68 2.14
N TYR A 33 11.29 -15.71 1.46
CA TYR A 33 10.61 -14.48 1.11
C TYR A 33 9.41 -14.89 0.26
N ASP A 34 8.23 -14.87 0.88
CA ASP A 34 6.96 -15.13 0.22
C ASP A 34 6.64 -13.92 -0.67
N GLU A 35 7.26 -13.95 -1.85
CA GLU A 35 7.11 -12.96 -2.92
C GLU A 35 5.63 -12.68 -3.17
N GLU A 36 4.79 -13.71 -3.22
CA GLU A 36 3.36 -13.56 -3.47
C GLU A 36 2.64 -12.80 -2.36
N LYS A 37 3.02 -12.99 -1.10
CA LYS A 37 2.46 -12.22 0.02
C LYS A 37 2.90 -10.77 -0.04
N HIS A 38 4.17 -10.48 -0.32
CA HIS A 38 4.68 -9.12 -0.44
C HIS A 38 4.05 -8.38 -1.64
N MET A 39 3.98 -9.02 -2.81
CA MET A 39 3.33 -8.44 -4.00
C MET A 39 1.85 -8.12 -3.76
N ARG A 40 1.12 -9.00 -3.04
CA ARG A 40 -0.27 -8.75 -2.67
C ARG A 40 -0.42 -7.51 -1.79
N GLN A 41 0.43 -7.36 -0.78
CA GLN A 41 0.41 -6.20 0.11
C GLN A 41 0.73 -4.90 -0.65
N VAL A 42 1.80 -4.89 -1.45
CA VAL A 42 2.20 -3.72 -2.25
C VAL A 42 1.11 -3.32 -3.25
N LYS A 43 0.43 -4.29 -3.87
CA LYS A 43 -0.67 -4.02 -4.80
C LYS A 43 -1.88 -3.41 -4.08
N GLU A 44 -2.26 -3.95 -2.93
CA GLU A 44 -3.38 -3.46 -2.12
C GLU A 44 -3.10 -2.04 -1.61
N GLU A 45 -1.90 -1.80 -1.07
CA GLU A 45 -1.46 -0.47 -0.60
C GLU A 45 -1.43 0.54 -1.74
N GLY A 46 -0.87 0.18 -2.90
CA GLY A 46 -0.84 1.04 -4.08
C GLY A 46 -2.23 1.36 -4.62
N PHE A 47 -3.16 0.41 -4.57
CA PHE A 47 -4.55 0.64 -4.96
C PHE A 47 -5.25 1.61 -3.99
N GLN A 48 -5.10 1.40 -2.68
CA GLN A 48 -5.68 2.27 -1.65
C GLN A 48 -5.12 3.69 -1.73
N GLU A 49 -3.81 3.84 -1.89
CA GLU A 49 -3.17 5.14 -2.05
C GLU A 49 -3.66 5.85 -3.32
N GLY A 50 -3.71 5.14 -4.45
CA GLY A 50 -4.22 5.68 -5.71
C GLY A 50 -5.68 6.12 -5.61
N HIS A 51 -6.53 5.32 -4.95
CA HIS A 51 -7.93 5.65 -4.73
C HIS A 51 -8.09 6.91 -3.87
N LEU A 52 -7.37 7.00 -2.74
CA LEU A 52 -7.40 8.17 -1.86
C LEU A 52 -6.91 9.44 -2.57
N ARG A 53 -5.84 9.33 -3.38
CA ARG A 53 -5.37 10.46 -4.21
C ARG A 53 -6.42 10.90 -5.21
N GLY A 54 -7.09 9.97 -5.89
CA GLY A 54 -8.15 10.27 -6.84
C GLY A 54 -9.34 10.99 -6.20
N ILE A 55 -9.77 10.58 -5.01
CA ILE A 55 -10.82 11.28 -4.25
C ILE A 55 -10.37 12.71 -3.91
N GLN A 56 -9.15 12.87 -3.40
CA GLN A 56 -8.63 14.19 -3.04
C GLN A 56 -8.55 15.14 -4.25
N GLU A 57 -8.08 14.64 -5.40
CA GLU A 57 -8.03 15.40 -6.65
C GLU A 57 -9.44 15.78 -7.13
N GLY A 58 -10.41 14.86 -7.06
CA GLY A 58 -11.81 15.12 -7.39
C GLY A 58 -12.42 16.21 -6.54
N ILE A 59 -12.21 16.17 -5.21
CA ILE A 59 -12.68 17.19 -4.27
C ILE A 59 -12.05 18.55 -4.63
N GLN A 60 -10.75 18.60 -4.87
CA GLN A 60 -10.06 19.84 -5.25
C GLN A 60 -10.61 20.43 -6.56
N ILE A 61 -10.88 19.58 -7.57
CA ILE A 61 -11.47 20.00 -8.84
C ILE A 61 -12.87 20.59 -8.62
N LEU A 62 -13.71 19.93 -7.83
CA LEU A 62 -15.06 20.41 -7.54
C LEU A 62 -15.04 21.76 -6.81
N ILE A 63 -14.21 21.90 -5.77
CA ILE A 63 -14.03 23.16 -5.04
C ILE A 63 -13.62 24.29 -5.99
N ASN A 64 -12.63 24.04 -6.85
CA ASN A 64 -12.17 25.03 -7.83
C ASN A 64 -13.25 25.36 -8.88
N PHE A 65 -14.02 24.36 -9.32
CA PHE A 65 -15.14 24.56 -10.23
C PHE A 65 -16.20 25.44 -9.60
N CYS A 66 -16.64 25.14 -8.37
CA CYS A 66 -17.61 25.95 -7.64
C CYS A 66 -17.13 27.40 -7.48
N ARG A 67 -15.85 27.60 -7.14
CA ARG A 67 -15.25 28.94 -7.06
C ARG A 67 -15.30 29.69 -8.39
N LYS A 68 -14.92 29.03 -9.49
CA LYS A 68 -14.93 29.62 -10.84
C LYS A 68 -16.34 30.00 -11.31
N MET A 69 -17.33 29.22 -10.91
CA MET A 69 -18.73 29.45 -11.25
C MET A 69 -19.42 30.45 -10.31
N GLY A 70 -18.71 30.98 -9.31
CA GLY A 70 -19.21 32.02 -8.40
C GLY A 70 -20.13 31.49 -7.30
N PHE A 71 -20.09 30.19 -6.98
CA PHE A 71 -20.80 29.65 -5.82
C PHE A 71 -20.24 30.20 -4.52
N SER A 72 -21.09 30.32 -3.50
CA SER A 72 -20.64 30.68 -2.17
C SER A 72 -19.80 29.56 -1.54
N LYS A 73 -19.02 29.89 -0.52
CA LYS A 73 -18.22 28.90 0.22
C LYS A 73 -19.12 27.85 0.88
N ASP A 74 -20.29 28.25 1.37
CA ASP A 74 -21.23 27.36 2.07
C ASP A 74 -21.97 26.43 1.11
N ASP A 75 -22.39 26.93 -0.06
CA ASP A 75 -22.98 26.07 -1.10
C ASP A 75 -21.98 25.04 -1.61
N SER A 76 -20.72 25.46 -1.77
CA SER A 76 -19.63 24.57 -2.21
C SER A 76 -19.32 23.50 -1.17
N LYS A 77 -19.35 23.84 0.13
CA LYS A 77 -19.25 22.87 1.24
C LYS A 77 -20.35 21.81 1.15
N ALA A 78 -21.60 22.24 1.04
CA ALA A 78 -22.74 21.33 0.95
C ALA A 78 -22.62 20.41 -0.26
N LYS A 79 -22.23 20.97 -1.42
CA LYS A 79 -22.01 20.22 -2.67
C LYS A 79 -20.92 19.14 -2.50
N VAL A 80 -19.78 19.49 -1.91
CA VAL A 80 -18.68 18.53 -1.70
C VAL A 80 -19.08 17.43 -0.71
N ALA A 81 -19.81 17.78 0.36
CA ALA A 81 -20.32 16.80 1.32
C ALA A 81 -21.28 15.80 0.66
N GLU A 82 -22.20 16.30 -0.17
CA GLU A 82 -23.17 15.49 -0.91
C GLU A 82 -22.49 14.56 -1.93
N GLU A 83 -21.64 15.11 -2.81
CA GLU A 83 -21.05 14.36 -3.93
C GLU A 83 -20.05 13.29 -3.47
N PHE A 84 -19.34 13.53 -2.35
CA PHE A 84 -18.32 12.61 -1.83
C PHE A 84 -18.78 11.85 -0.57
N GLY A 85 -20.01 12.07 -0.10
CA GLY A 85 -20.55 11.41 1.09
C GLY A 85 -19.74 11.68 2.36
N LEU A 86 -19.16 12.88 2.48
CA LEU A 86 -18.26 13.25 3.57
C LEU A 86 -18.99 14.03 4.66
N GLU A 87 -18.52 13.86 5.90
CA GLU A 87 -18.97 14.68 7.03
C GLU A 87 -18.53 16.14 6.86
N LEU A 88 -19.35 17.09 7.31
CA LEU A 88 -19.06 18.53 7.16
C LEU A 88 -17.71 18.92 7.77
N ALA A 89 -17.32 18.28 8.87
CA ALA A 89 -16.03 18.51 9.53
C ALA A 89 -14.83 18.08 8.66
N GLU A 90 -14.99 17.05 7.83
CA GLU A 90 -13.96 16.60 6.90
C GLU A 90 -13.89 17.51 5.67
N VAL A 91 -15.06 17.91 5.15
CA VAL A 91 -15.15 18.87 4.06
C VAL A 91 -14.53 20.20 4.45
N GLU A 92 -14.68 20.66 5.70
CA GLU A 92 -14.06 21.91 6.16
C GLU A 92 -12.55 21.91 5.95
N LYS A 93 -11.87 20.80 6.25
CA LYS A 93 -10.41 20.67 6.05
C LYS A 93 -10.03 20.85 4.58
N TYR A 94 -10.81 20.27 3.66
CA TYR A 94 -10.58 20.43 2.23
C TYR A 94 -10.89 21.85 1.75
N MET A 95 -11.93 22.48 2.30
CA MET A 95 -12.26 23.86 2.00
C MET A 95 -11.19 24.82 2.51
N GLU A 96 -10.66 24.65 3.71
CA GLU A 96 -9.52 25.42 4.21
C GLU A 96 -8.28 25.28 3.32
N LYS A 97 -8.03 24.06 2.82
CA LYS A 97 -6.87 23.75 1.98
C LYS A 97 -6.97 24.33 0.57
N TYR A 98 -8.15 24.27 -0.05
CA TYR A 98 -8.33 24.51 -1.49
C TYR A 98 -9.16 25.75 -1.83
N TRP A 99 -9.98 26.27 -0.91
CA TRP A 99 -10.77 27.49 -1.12
C TRP A 99 -9.94 28.75 -0.84
N LYS A 100 -9.11 29.13 -1.81
CA LYS A 100 -8.30 30.36 -1.81
C LYS A 100 -8.93 31.49 -2.58
#